data_AF-A0A1X0JJJ3-F1
#
_entry.id   AF-A0A1X0JJJ3-F1
#
_cell.length_a   1.000
_cell.length_b   1.000
_cell.length_c   1.000
_cell.angle_alpha   90.00
_cell.angle_beta   90.00
_cell.angle_gamma   90.00
#
_symmetry.space_group_name_H-M   'P 1'
#
loop_
_entity.id
_entity.type
_entity.pdbx_description
1 polymer ?
#
loop_
_entity_poly.entity_id
_entity_poly.type
_entity_poly.pdbx_seq_one_letter_code
_entity_poly.pdbx_strand_id
1 'polypeptide(L)'
;MATSISAVEASQPARLVSAAADVGAMASQLDHLITTQRESIAELRDGWTGGAADAAIARGEQNLAVQEALRDKLHALQGVLASGGGQLNSARTALLDMVGDLRGQGWEISDDGVTTPPPNLSEAFRSVPQAYTLLIQRLLETYDVIDDETAHTFPIFEPGG
;
A
#
# COMPACT_ATOMS: atom_id res chain seq x y z
N MET A 1 14.41 -4.76 -12.26
CA MET A 1 14.74 -6.21 -12.32
C MET A 1 13.41 -6.92 -12.46
N ALA A 2 13.27 -7.94 -13.29
CA ALA A 2 12.00 -8.66 -13.39
C ALA A 2 11.74 -9.42 -12.08
N THR A 3 10.53 -9.29 -11.53
CA THR A 3 10.08 -10.01 -10.33
C THR A 3 10.01 -11.52 -10.58
N SER A 4 10.47 -12.33 -9.61
CA SER A 4 10.46 -13.81 -9.69
C SER A 4 9.45 -14.43 -8.72
N ILE A 5 9.12 -15.71 -8.92
CA ILE A 5 8.19 -16.45 -8.05
C ILE A 5 8.67 -16.45 -6.60
N SER A 6 9.95 -16.75 -6.37
CA SER A 6 10.56 -16.75 -5.03
C SER A 6 10.54 -15.38 -4.36
N ALA A 7 10.71 -14.29 -5.14
CA ALA A 7 10.57 -12.92 -4.63
C ALA A 7 9.13 -12.64 -4.19
N VAL A 8 8.12 -13.03 -4.98
CA VAL A 8 6.70 -12.89 -4.61
C VAL A 8 6.35 -13.77 -3.41
N GLU A 9 6.90 -14.98 -3.32
CA GLU A 9 6.69 -15.86 -2.18
C GLU A 9 7.22 -15.25 -0.88
N ALA A 10 8.43 -14.68 -0.93
CA ALA A 10 9.08 -14.01 0.21
C ALA A 10 8.44 -12.66 0.57
N SER A 11 7.68 -12.05 -0.35
CA SER A 11 7.01 -10.77 -0.13
C SER A 11 5.95 -10.84 0.98
N GLN A 12 5.73 -9.71 1.66
CA GLN A 12 4.80 -9.59 2.78
C GLN A 12 3.81 -8.42 2.61
N PRO A 13 3.01 -8.37 1.52
CA PRO A 13 2.12 -7.24 1.23
C PRO A 13 1.05 -7.01 2.31
N ALA A 14 0.67 -8.05 3.06
CA ALA A 14 -0.20 -7.92 4.23
C ALA A 14 0.35 -6.96 5.31
N ARG A 15 1.68 -6.77 5.39
CA ARG A 15 2.28 -5.79 6.32
C ARG A 15 2.01 -4.36 5.89
N LEU A 16 1.84 -4.07 4.61
CA LEU A 16 1.42 -2.75 4.14
C LEU A 16 -0.02 -2.47 4.60
N VAL A 17 -0.91 -3.47 4.52
CA VAL A 17 -2.29 -3.34 5.02
C VAL A 17 -2.33 -3.12 6.54
N SER A 18 -1.49 -3.86 7.29
CA SER A 18 -1.34 -3.63 8.74
C SER A 18 -0.83 -2.22 9.04
N ALA A 19 0.22 -1.77 8.34
CA ALA A 19 0.76 -0.43 8.50
C ALA A 19 -0.27 0.65 8.14
N ALA A 20 -1.13 0.41 7.14
CA ALA A 20 -2.23 1.30 6.83
C ALA A 20 -3.19 1.45 8.02
N ALA A 21 -3.53 0.37 8.70
CA ALA A 21 -4.37 0.43 9.89
C ALA A 21 -3.71 1.25 11.02
N ASP A 22 -2.42 1.06 11.25
CA ASP A 22 -1.65 1.82 12.25
C ASP A 22 -1.62 3.32 11.92
N VAL A 23 -1.35 3.68 10.66
CA VAL A 23 -1.36 5.08 10.19
C VAL A 23 -2.76 5.69 10.30
N GLY A 24 -3.81 4.93 9.97
CA GLY A 24 -5.19 5.38 10.12
C GLY A 24 -5.57 5.67 11.58
N ALA A 25 -5.06 4.87 12.53
CA ALA A 25 -5.24 5.14 13.95
C ALA A 25 -4.52 6.44 14.38
N MET A 26 -3.30 6.69 13.88
CA MET A 26 -2.57 7.94 14.15
C MET A 26 -3.28 9.16 13.57
N ALA A 27 -3.79 9.07 12.34
CA ALA A 27 -4.56 10.14 11.71
C ALA A 27 -5.83 10.47 12.51
N SER A 28 -6.53 9.45 12.99
CA SER A 28 -7.73 9.61 13.84
C SER A 28 -7.42 10.28 15.18
N GLN A 29 -6.28 9.95 15.81
CA GLN A 29 -5.84 10.63 17.03
C GLN A 29 -5.54 12.11 16.78
N LEU A 30 -4.92 12.43 15.64
CA LEU A 30 -4.64 13.81 15.25
C LEU A 30 -5.93 14.59 14.95
N ASP A 31 -6.93 13.97 14.33
CA ASP A 31 -8.26 14.57 14.13
C ASP A 31 -8.93 14.97 15.45
N HIS A 32 -8.88 14.09 16.45
CA HIS A 32 -9.39 14.41 17.78
C HIS A 32 -8.66 15.60 18.40
N LEU A 33 -7.32 15.65 18.28
CA LEU A 33 -6.53 16.76 18.79
C LEU A 33 -6.85 18.09 18.08
N ILE A 34 -6.95 18.08 16.75
CA ILE A 34 -7.33 19.24 15.92
C ILE A 34 -8.70 19.76 16.36
N THR A 35 -9.66 18.86 16.60
CA THR A 35 -11.01 19.24 17.05
C THR A 35 -10.97 19.94 18.40
N THR A 36 -10.29 19.35 19.39
CA THR A 36 -10.11 19.96 20.72
C THR A 36 -9.41 21.31 20.67
N GLN A 37 -8.40 21.47 19.81
CA GLN A 37 -7.69 22.73 19.65
C GLN A 37 -8.55 23.82 18.99
N ARG A 38 -9.37 23.46 18.00
CA ARG A 38 -10.34 24.39 17.38
C ARG A 38 -11.33 24.92 18.41
N GLU A 39 -11.88 24.03 19.24
CA GLU A 39 -12.78 24.40 20.34
C GLU A 39 -12.08 25.34 21.33
N SER A 40 -10.85 25.00 21.74
CA SER A 40 -10.05 25.83 22.66
C SER A 40 -9.77 27.23 22.09
N ILE A 41 -9.45 27.33 20.79
CA ILE A 41 -9.23 28.63 20.13
C ILE A 41 -10.53 29.44 20.08
N ALA A 42 -11.67 28.80 19.85
CA ALA A 42 -12.98 29.46 19.86
C ALA A 42 -13.31 30.02 21.25
N GLU A 43 -13.11 29.23 22.31
CA GLU A 43 -13.31 29.68 23.70
C GLU A 43 -12.40 30.85 24.08
N LEU A 44 -11.13 30.80 23.68
CA LEU A 44 -10.18 31.90 23.91
C LEU A 44 -10.63 33.18 23.21
N ARG A 45 -11.17 33.07 21.99
CA ARG A 45 -11.70 34.22 21.24
C ARG A 45 -12.90 34.87 21.91
N ASP A 46 -13.75 34.08 22.55
CA ASP A 46 -14.96 34.58 23.23
C ASP A 46 -14.64 35.24 24.58
N GLY A 47 -13.61 34.76 25.28
CA GLY A 47 -13.28 35.20 26.65
C GLY A 47 -12.10 36.15 26.79
N TRP A 48 -11.24 36.28 25.77
CA TRP A 48 -9.99 37.04 25.86
C TRP A 48 -9.82 38.00 24.68
N THR A 49 -9.71 39.30 24.99
CA THR A 49 -9.64 40.37 23.98
C THR A 49 -8.38 41.22 24.12
N GLY A 50 -7.90 41.79 23.01
CA GLY A 50 -6.77 42.72 22.96
C GLY A 50 -5.62 42.17 22.12
N GLY A 51 -4.62 43.01 21.80
CA GLY A 51 -3.59 42.63 20.81
C GLY A 51 -2.75 41.38 21.16
N ALA A 52 -2.57 41.07 22.44
CA ALA A 52 -1.93 39.82 22.87
C ALA A 52 -2.81 38.59 22.61
N ALA A 53 -4.13 38.73 22.76
CA ALA A 53 -5.11 37.68 22.43
C ALA A 53 -5.12 37.42 20.93
N ASP A 54 -5.15 38.48 20.11
CA ASP A 54 -5.14 38.38 18.65
C ASP A 54 -3.88 37.65 18.15
N ALA A 55 -2.71 38.00 18.70
CA ALA A 55 -1.45 37.35 18.33
C ALA A 55 -1.41 35.86 18.73
N ALA A 56 -1.93 35.52 19.91
CA ALA A 56 -2.00 34.13 20.37
C ALA A 56 -2.97 33.29 19.55
N ILE A 57 -4.14 33.84 19.22
CA ILE A 57 -5.14 33.19 18.35
C ILE A 57 -4.55 32.96 16.96
N ALA A 58 -3.93 33.96 16.36
CA ALA A 58 -3.29 33.83 15.04
C ALA A 58 -2.21 32.74 15.04
N ARG A 59 -1.42 32.64 16.12
CA ARG A 59 -0.43 31.56 16.26
C ARG A 59 -1.08 30.18 16.42
N GLY A 60 -2.18 30.09 17.18
CA GLY A 60 -2.97 28.87 17.32
C GLY A 60 -3.50 28.37 15.98
N GLU A 61 -4.10 29.26 15.19
CA GLU A 61 -4.61 28.95 13.85
C GLU A 61 -3.51 28.50 12.89
N GLN A 62 -2.33 29.12 12.95
CA GLN A 62 -1.19 28.69 12.16
C GLN A 62 -0.72 27.27 12.53
N ASN A 63 -0.64 26.96 13.83
CA ASN A 63 -0.26 25.63 14.30
C ASN A 63 -1.31 24.56 13.93
N LEU A 64 -2.58 24.96 13.92
CA LEU A 64 -3.69 24.09 13.53
C LEU A 64 -3.61 23.75 12.04
N ALA A 65 -3.32 24.72 11.18
CA ALA A 65 -3.13 24.50 9.75
C ALA A 65 -1.98 23.51 9.46
N VAL A 66 -0.89 23.55 10.22
CA VAL A 66 0.21 22.58 10.12
C VAL A 66 -0.25 21.17 10.49
N GLN A 67 -1.04 21.03 11.56
CA GLN A 67 -1.59 19.75 11.99
C GLN A 67 -2.58 19.17 10.98
N GLU A 68 -3.45 20.00 10.40
CA GLU A 68 -4.37 19.58 9.34
C GLU A 68 -3.61 19.07 8.10
N ALA A 69 -2.57 19.78 7.68
CA ALA A 69 -1.72 19.33 6.58
C ALA A 69 -1.01 18.00 6.89
N LEU A 70 -0.57 17.79 8.13
CA LEU A 70 0.01 16.51 8.55
C LEU A 70 -1.03 15.39 8.53
N ARG A 71 -2.22 15.62 9.06
CA ARG A 71 -3.32 14.65 9.03
C ARG A 71 -3.66 14.23 7.61
N ASP A 72 -3.79 15.19 6.70
CA ASP A 72 -4.15 14.89 5.31
C ASP A 72 -3.07 14.03 4.64
N LYS A 73 -1.79 14.25 4.95
CA LYS A 73 -0.68 13.39 4.50
C LYS A 73 -0.76 11.99 5.11
N LEU A 74 -1.14 11.85 6.38
CA LEU A 74 -1.32 10.54 7.02
C LEU A 74 -2.48 9.77 6.38
N HIS A 75 -3.60 10.43 6.05
CA HIS A 75 -4.69 9.78 5.31
C HIS A 75 -4.27 9.37 3.89
N ALA A 76 -3.50 10.20 3.19
CA ALA A 76 -2.95 9.83 1.90
C ALA A 76 -2.05 8.59 2.01
N LEU A 77 -1.15 8.57 3.01
CA LEU A 77 -0.27 7.42 3.28
C LEU A 77 -1.07 6.16 3.60
N GLN A 78 -2.08 6.27 4.46
CA GLN A 78 -3.01 5.18 4.80
C GLN A 78 -3.65 4.59 3.54
N GLY A 79 -4.16 5.46 2.66
CA GLY A 79 -4.81 5.05 1.41
C GLY A 79 -3.88 4.29 0.47
N VAL A 80 -2.65 4.80 0.28
CA VAL A 80 -1.62 4.15 -0.56
C VAL A 80 -1.24 2.78 0.00
N LEU A 81 -0.97 2.70 1.30
CA LEU A 81 -0.59 1.45 1.97
C LEU A 81 -1.70 0.40 1.91
N ALA A 82 -2.96 0.79 2.16
CA ALA A 82 -4.10 -0.11 2.14
C ALA A 82 -4.38 -0.62 0.72
N SER A 83 -4.41 0.29 -0.26
CA SER A 83 -4.71 -0.04 -1.66
C SER A 83 -3.59 -0.90 -2.27
N GLY A 84 -2.34 -0.44 -2.21
CA GLY A 84 -1.19 -1.15 -2.76
C GLY A 84 -0.98 -2.50 -2.07
N GLY A 85 -1.05 -2.54 -0.74
CA GLY A 85 -0.98 -3.78 0.03
C GLY A 85 -2.07 -4.79 -0.34
N GLY A 86 -3.31 -4.33 -0.52
CA GLY A 86 -4.43 -5.19 -0.92
C GLY A 86 -4.27 -5.75 -2.34
N GLN A 87 -3.83 -4.91 -3.28
CA GLN A 87 -3.59 -5.31 -4.68
C GLN A 87 -2.42 -6.30 -4.78
N LEU A 88 -1.28 -6.01 -4.14
CA LEU A 88 -0.13 -6.91 -4.09
C LEU A 88 -0.47 -8.25 -3.43
N ASN A 89 -1.25 -8.23 -2.34
CA ASN A 89 -1.66 -9.48 -1.68
C ASN A 89 -2.56 -10.33 -2.59
N SER A 90 -3.45 -9.69 -3.35
CA SER A 90 -4.33 -10.39 -4.31
C SER A 90 -3.52 -10.98 -5.46
N ALA A 91 -2.59 -10.21 -6.04
CA ALA A 91 -1.70 -10.68 -7.11
C ALA A 91 -0.78 -11.82 -6.63
N ARG A 92 -0.20 -11.70 -5.43
CA ARG A 92 0.58 -12.76 -4.78
C ARG A 92 -0.22 -14.04 -4.63
N THR A 93 -1.45 -13.94 -4.13
CA THR A 93 -2.32 -15.11 -3.91
C THR A 93 -2.63 -15.81 -5.23
N ALA A 94 -3.08 -15.05 -6.24
CA ALA A 94 -3.39 -15.60 -7.56
C ALA A 94 -2.18 -16.31 -8.21
N LEU A 95 -0.98 -15.74 -8.10
CA LEU A 95 0.24 -16.35 -8.61
C LEU A 95 0.58 -17.65 -7.87
N LEU A 96 0.62 -17.61 -6.53
CA LEU A 96 1.05 -18.75 -5.74
C LEU A 96 0.04 -19.90 -5.78
N ASP A 97 -1.27 -19.60 -5.85
CA ASP A 97 -2.32 -20.61 -6.02
C ASP A 97 -2.16 -21.32 -7.38
N MET A 98 -1.97 -20.56 -8.46
CA MET A 98 -1.76 -21.14 -9.79
C MET A 98 -0.47 -21.99 -9.86
N VAL A 99 0.63 -21.49 -9.30
CA VAL A 99 1.91 -22.21 -9.23
C VAL A 99 1.75 -23.49 -8.39
N GLY A 100 1.03 -23.41 -7.26
CA GLY A 100 0.72 -24.54 -6.39
C GLY A 100 -0.10 -25.61 -7.10
N ASP A 101 -1.18 -25.21 -7.78
CA ASP A 101 -2.06 -26.11 -8.53
C ASP A 101 -1.32 -26.84 -9.66
N LEU A 102 -0.47 -26.12 -10.40
CA LEU A 102 0.34 -26.71 -11.48
C LEU A 102 1.40 -27.66 -10.93
N ARG A 103 2.12 -27.28 -9.87
CA ARG A 103 3.07 -28.18 -9.18
C ARG A 103 2.38 -29.44 -8.65
N GLY A 104 1.16 -29.30 -8.11
CA GLY A 104 0.33 -30.43 -7.66
C GLY A 104 -0.08 -31.39 -8.78
N GLN A 105 -0.14 -30.89 -10.02
CA GLN A 105 -0.38 -31.68 -11.24
C GLN A 105 0.91 -32.27 -11.84
N GLY A 106 2.07 -32.05 -11.21
CA GLY A 106 3.37 -32.57 -11.65
C GLY A 106 4.09 -31.69 -12.66
N TRP A 107 3.69 -30.43 -12.83
CA TRP A 107 4.43 -29.46 -13.64
C TRP A 107 5.68 -28.98 -12.90
N GLU A 108 6.78 -28.83 -13.63
CA GLU A 108 7.96 -28.11 -13.15
C GLU A 108 7.86 -26.64 -13.57
N ILE A 109 8.21 -25.73 -12.68
CA ILE A 109 8.11 -24.28 -12.92
C ILE A 109 9.39 -23.63 -12.40
N SER A 110 10.13 -22.98 -13.29
CA SER A 110 11.31 -22.19 -12.94
C SER A 110 10.94 -20.88 -12.27
N ASP A 111 11.91 -20.22 -11.64
CA ASP A 111 11.67 -19.01 -10.85
C ASP A 111 11.20 -17.80 -11.68
N ASP A 112 11.54 -17.77 -12.97
CA ASP A 112 11.08 -16.79 -13.97
C ASP A 112 9.75 -17.19 -14.64
N GLY A 113 9.10 -18.25 -14.16
CA GLY A 113 7.76 -18.66 -14.57
C GLY A 113 7.69 -19.52 -15.82
N VAL A 114 8.81 -20.07 -16.31
CA VAL A 114 8.79 -21.04 -17.42
C VAL A 114 8.27 -22.39 -16.91
N THR A 115 7.24 -22.90 -17.58
CA THR A 115 6.61 -24.18 -17.23
C THR A 115 7.09 -25.31 -18.13
N THR A 116 7.44 -26.43 -17.50
CA THR A 116 7.81 -27.70 -18.15
C THR A 116 6.74 -28.75 -17.82
N PRO A 117 6.14 -29.39 -18.84
CA PRO A 117 5.07 -30.35 -18.61
C PRO A 117 5.57 -31.66 -17.98
N PRO A 118 4.67 -32.39 -17.29
CA PRO A 118 4.99 -33.74 -16.82
C PRO A 118 5.25 -34.69 -18.01
N PRO A 119 6.06 -35.76 -17.82
CA PRO A 119 6.56 -36.61 -18.89
C PRO A 119 5.47 -37.40 -19.65
N ASN A 120 4.27 -37.53 -19.09
CA ASN A 120 3.13 -38.25 -19.65
C ASN A 120 2.08 -37.33 -20.31
N LEU A 121 2.40 -36.06 -20.58
CA LEU A 121 1.48 -35.14 -21.25
C LEU A 121 1.18 -35.62 -22.68
N SER A 122 -0.11 -35.81 -23.00
CA SER A 122 -0.57 -36.18 -24.33
C SER A 122 -0.18 -35.13 -25.38
N GLU A 123 0.14 -35.57 -26.59
CA GLU A 123 0.53 -34.72 -27.73
C GLU A 123 -0.56 -33.70 -28.10
N ALA A 124 -1.83 -34.01 -27.83
CA ALA A 124 -2.95 -33.09 -28.01
C ALA A 124 -2.84 -31.80 -27.16
N PHE A 125 -2.03 -31.81 -26.10
CA PHE A 125 -1.86 -30.69 -25.16
C PHE A 125 -0.48 -30.00 -25.28
N ARG A 126 0.25 -30.19 -26.38
CA ARG A 126 1.61 -29.66 -26.55
C ARG A 126 1.71 -28.12 -26.46
N SER A 127 0.63 -27.37 -26.68
CA SER A 127 0.59 -25.90 -26.54
C SER A 127 0.31 -25.41 -25.11
N VAL A 128 -0.15 -26.29 -24.21
CA VAL A 128 -0.51 -25.96 -22.83
C VAL A 128 0.67 -25.38 -22.02
N PRO A 129 1.92 -25.88 -22.12
CA PRO A 129 3.06 -25.29 -21.42
C PRO A 129 3.31 -23.82 -21.78
N GLN A 130 3.19 -23.47 -23.07
CA GLN A 130 3.41 -22.08 -23.48
C GLN A 130 2.33 -21.16 -22.92
N ALA A 131 1.07 -21.63 -22.87
CA ALA A 131 -0.04 -20.87 -22.30
C ALA A 131 0.16 -20.62 -20.80
N TYR A 132 0.58 -21.62 -20.03
CA TYR A 132 0.84 -21.45 -18.60
C TYR A 132 2.06 -20.56 -18.33
N THR A 133 3.14 -20.70 -19.11
CA THR A 133 4.30 -19.81 -19.02
C THR A 133 3.89 -18.35 -19.21
N LEU A 134 3.13 -18.04 -20.25
CA LEU A 134 2.67 -16.67 -20.51
C LEU A 134 1.77 -16.14 -19.39
N LEU A 135 0.90 -16.98 -18.84
CA LEU A 135 -0.01 -16.57 -17.76
C LEU A 135 0.77 -16.28 -16.46
N ILE A 136 1.73 -17.13 -16.09
CA ILE A 136 2.58 -16.90 -14.90
C ILE A 136 3.43 -15.65 -15.08
N GLN A 137 4.09 -15.50 -16.23
CA GLN A 137 4.90 -14.31 -16.52
C GLN A 137 4.06 -13.04 -16.50
N ARG A 138 2.82 -13.09 -17.00
CA ARG A 138 1.90 -11.95 -16.93
C ARG A 138 1.51 -11.59 -15.49
N LEU A 139 1.32 -12.59 -14.63
CA LEU A 139 1.05 -12.36 -13.21
C LEU A 139 2.26 -11.73 -12.49
N LEU A 140 3.48 -12.19 -12.81
CA LEU A 140 4.72 -11.58 -12.30
C LEU A 140 4.87 -10.13 -12.76
N GLU A 141 4.64 -9.84 -14.05
CA GLU A 141 4.63 -8.46 -14.57
C GLU A 141 3.59 -7.59 -13.87
N THR A 142 2.39 -8.13 -13.66
CA THR A 142 1.32 -7.38 -12.98
C THR A 142 1.71 -7.07 -11.53
N TYR A 143 2.35 -8.02 -10.84
CA TYR A 143 2.87 -7.79 -9.49
C TYR A 143 3.91 -6.66 -9.48
N ASP A 144 4.85 -6.68 -10.43
CA ASP A 144 5.90 -5.66 -10.59
C ASP A 144 5.32 -4.26 -10.82
N VAL A 145 4.32 -4.16 -11.70
CA VAL A 145 3.61 -2.90 -11.99
C VAL A 145 2.89 -2.36 -10.76
N ILE A 146 2.18 -3.21 -10.00
CA ILE A 146 1.50 -2.77 -8.78
C ILE A 146 2.51 -2.29 -7.73
N ASP A 147 3.65 -2.96 -7.60
CA ASP A 147 4.71 -2.58 -6.65
C ASP A 147 5.29 -1.21 -7.01
N ASP A 148 5.64 -1.00 -8.28
CA ASP A 148 6.17 0.26 -8.80
C ASP A 148 5.16 1.42 -8.66
N GLU A 149 3.90 1.21 -9.05
CA GLU A 149 2.83 2.20 -8.89
C GLU A 149 2.60 2.55 -7.42
N THR A 150 2.62 1.55 -6.53
CA THR A 150 2.49 1.77 -5.09
C THR A 150 3.65 2.61 -4.57
N ALA A 151 4.89 2.27 -4.94
CA ALA A 151 6.10 2.99 -4.53
C ALA A 151 6.09 4.46 -5.00
N HIS A 152 5.58 4.73 -6.19
CA HIS A 152 5.52 6.08 -6.76
C HIS A 152 4.41 6.97 -6.17
N THR A 153 3.41 6.39 -5.51
CA THR A 153 2.26 7.14 -4.98
C THR A 153 2.47 7.60 -3.53
N PHE A 154 3.55 7.19 -2.85
CA PHE A 154 3.80 7.57 -1.47
C PHE A 154 3.90 9.10 -1.29
N PRO A 155 3.22 9.68 -0.27
CA PRO A 155 3.31 11.10 0.00
C PRO A 155 4.71 11.49 0.48
N ILE A 156 5.17 12.66 0.04
CA ILE A 156 6.46 13.23 0.46
C ILE A 156 6.30 13.91 1.82
N PHE A 157 7.08 13.46 2.79
CA PHE A 157 7.25 14.12 4.08
C PHE A 157 8.50 14.99 4.02
N GLU A 158 8.33 16.30 3.89
CA GLU A 158 9.47 17.22 3.99
C GLU A 158 9.98 17.27 5.44
N PRO A 159 11.31 17.19 5.66
CA PRO A 159 11.87 17.35 6.98
C PRO A 159 11.83 18.84 7.37
N GLY A 160 10.82 19.24 8.11
CA GLY A 160 10.76 20.55 8.77
C GLY A 160 9.52 21.37 8.43
N GLY A 161 8.50 21.24 9.29
CA GLY A 161 7.75 22.39 9.79
C GLY A 161 8.07 22.54 11.26
#